data_AF-A0A420DMM8-F1
#
_entry.id   AF-A0A420DMM8-F1
#
_cell.length_a   1.000
_cell.length_b   1.000
_cell.length_c   1.000
_cell.angle_alpha   90.00
_cell.angle_beta   90.00
_cell.angle_gamma   90.00
#
_symmetry.space_group_name_H-M   'P 1'
#
loop_
_entity.id
_entity.type
_entity.pdbx_description
1 polymer ?
#
loop_
_entity_poly.entity_id
_entity_poly.type
_entity_poly.pdbx_seq_one_letter_code
_entity_poly.pdbx_strand_id
1 'polypeptide(L)'
;MKPRPDAADLRTMAPNTKAPDMAVQQNKVSKSRRNNRRSHDSLTAANPNECTNCGELKRPHHVCSACGHYADKEVVAQNDEIDLDEDAA
;
A
#
# COMPACT_ATOMS: atom_id res chain seq x y z
N MET A 1 -55.02 -26.05 -5.87
CA MET A 1 -54.59 -26.04 -4.45
C MET A 1 -53.87 -27.36 -4.18
N LYS A 2 -52.54 -27.43 -4.32
CA LYS A 2 -51.80 -28.68 -4.02
C LYS A 2 -51.55 -28.74 -2.51
N PRO A 3 -51.81 -29.88 -1.84
CA PRO A 3 -51.63 -30.00 -0.40
C PRO A 3 -50.14 -29.84 -0.03
N ARG A 4 -49.89 -29.17 1.09
CA ARG A 4 -48.55 -29.06 1.66
C ARG A 4 -48.15 -30.42 2.25
N PRO A 5 -46.93 -30.93 2.01
CA PRO A 5 -46.48 -32.19 2.57
C PRO A 5 -46.34 -32.08 4.09
N ASP A 6 -46.72 -33.15 4.80
CA ASP A 6 -46.78 -33.21 6.26
C ASP A 6 -45.37 -33.16 6.91
N ALA A 7 -45.33 -32.59 8.11
CA ALA A 7 -44.11 -32.19 8.83
C ALA A 7 -43.18 -33.33 9.29
N ALA A 8 -43.40 -34.58 8.86
CA ALA A 8 -42.64 -35.75 9.31
C ALA A 8 -41.40 -36.08 8.44
N ASP A 9 -41.28 -35.55 7.22
CA ASP A 9 -40.18 -35.87 6.28
C ASP A 9 -38.94 -34.96 6.38
N LEU A 10 -38.82 -34.14 7.43
CA LEU A 10 -37.67 -33.23 7.62
C LEU A 10 -36.55 -33.83 8.49
N ARG A 11 -36.56 -35.14 8.75
CA ARG A 11 -35.72 -35.76 9.78
C ARG A 11 -34.73 -36.81 9.27
N THR A 12 -33.99 -36.55 8.19
CA THR A 12 -32.69 -37.22 7.89
C THR A 12 -31.89 -36.49 6.81
N MET A 13 -31.52 -35.23 7.03
CA MET A 13 -30.35 -34.65 6.35
C MET A 13 -29.60 -33.80 7.37
N ALA A 14 -28.59 -34.40 7.99
CA ALA A 14 -27.71 -33.71 8.92
C ALA A 14 -27.08 -32.48 8.23
N PRO A 15 -27.15 -31.28 8.81
CA PRO A 15 -26.37 -30.17 8.30
C PRO A 15 -24.90 -30.47 8.61
N ASN A 16 -24.07 -30.61 7.58
CA ASN A 16 -22.62 -30.68 7.71
C ASN A 16 -22.13 -29.35 8.30
N THR A 17 -22.13 -29.30 9.62
CA THR A 17 -21.89 -28.13 10.46
C THR A 17 -20.40 -27.99 10.67
N LYS A 18 -19.76 -27.34 9.72
CA LYS A 18 -18.50 -26.63 10.01
C LYS A 18 -18.52 -25.25 9.36
N ALA A 19 -19.56 -24.49 9.66
CA ALA A 19 -19.46 -23.04 9.54
C ALA A 19 -18.51 -22.57 10.66
N PRO A 20 -17.38 -21.91 10.34
CA PRO A 20 -16.50 -21.36 11.37
C PRO A 20 -17.24 -20.28 12.15
N ASP A 21 -16.86 -20.11 13.42
CA ASP A 21 -17.47 -19.23 14.44
C ASP A 21 -17.37 -17.71 14.13
N MET A 22 -16.99 -17.39 12.89
CA MET A 22 -16.82 -16.05 12.37
C MET A 22 -17.30 -15.99 10.93
N ALA A 23 -17.77 -14.82 10.49
CA ALA A 23 -18.30 -14.63 9.15
C ALA A 23 -17.24 -14.97 8.08
N VAL A 24 -17.49 -16.05 7.33
CA VAL A 24 -16.64 -16.47 6.20
C VAL A 24 -17.42 -16.42 4.90
N GLN A 25 -16.68 -16.20 3.81
CA GLN A 25 -17.23 -16.26 2.47
C GLN A 25 -17.77 -17.66 2.18
N GLN A 26 -18.99 -17.73 1.63
CA GLN A 26 -19.61 -18.99 1.24
C GLN A 26 -18.92 -19.62 0.02
N ASN A 27 -18.36 -18.78 -0.87
CA ASN A 27 -17.75 -19.20 -2.13
C ASN A 27 -16.42 -18.49 -2.39
N LYS A 28 -15.57 -19.11 -3.22
CA LYS A 28 -14.31 -18.51 -3.67
C LYS A 28 -14.57 -17.29 -4.56
N VAL A 29 -13.87 -16.19 -4.28
CA VAL A 29 -13.88 -14.99 -5.14
C VAL A 29 -13.26 -15.31 -6.51
N SER A 30 -13.98 -14.99 -7.59
CA SER A 30 -13.49 -15.21 -8.96
C SER A 30 -12.29 -14.32 -9.29
N LYS A 31 -11.45 -14.75 -10.24
CA LYS A 31 -10.27 -13.99 -10.68
C LYS A 31 -10.66 -12.58 -11.16
N SER A 32 -11.75 -12.46 -11.92
CA SER A 32 -12.28 -11.17 -12.39
C SER A 32 -12.69 -10.26 -11.22
N ARG A 33 -13.49 -10.74 -10.25
CA ARG A 33 -13.91 -9.93 -9.08
C ARG A 33 -12.72 -9.45 -8.23
N ARG A 34 -11.73 -10.31 -8.03
CA ARG A 34 -10.49 -9.94 -7.33
C ARG A 34 -9.70 -8.89 -8.11
N ASN A 35 -9.54 -9.07 -9.43
CA ASN A 35 -8.74 -8.17 -10.25
C ASN A 35 -9.42 -6.79 -10.40
N ASN A 36 -10.75 -6.74 -10.54
CA ASN A 36 -11.52 -5.48 -10.56
C ASN A 36 -11.45 -4.74 -9.22
N ARG A 37 -11.33 -5.46 -8.10
CA ARG A 37 -11.07 -4.78 -6.81
C ARG A 37 -9.67 -4.18 -6.77
N ARG A 38 -8.67 -4.91 -7.29
CA ARG A 38 -7.27 -4.49 -7.33
C ARG A 38 -6.92 -3.48 -8.43
N SER A 39 -7.85 -3.16 -9.33
CA SER A 39 -7.57 -2.20 -10.41
C SER A 39 -7.35 -0.78 -9.91
N HIS A 40 -7.76 -0.48 -8.67
CA HIS A 40 -7.54 0.79 -8.01
C HIS A 40 -6.24 0.84 -7.21
N ASP A 41 -5.55 -0.29 -7.03
CA ASP A 41 -4.34 -0.40 -6.21
C ASP A 41 -3.08 0.00 -7.02
N SER A 42 -3.16 1.06 -7.84
CA SER A 42 -2.04 1.56 -8.64
C SER A 42 -1.18 2.56 -7.86
N LEU A 43 0.14 2.53 -8.11
CA LEU A 43 1.07 3.52 -7.58
C LEU A 43 1.12 4.73 -8.52
N THR A 44 1.10 5.93 -7.96
CA THR A 44 1.32 7.17 -8.71
C THR A 44 2.79 7.54 -8.72
N ALA A 45 3.32 7.94 -9.88
CA ALA A 45 4.67 8.48 -9.96
C ALA A 45 4.81 9.77 -9.12
N ALA A 46 6.00 9.98 -8.55
CA ALA A 46 6.32 11.25 -7.91
C ALA A 46 6.44 12.36 -8.98
N ASN A 47 6.20 13.61 -8.59
CA ASN A 47 6.33 14.77 -9.47
C ASN A 47 7.69 15.46 -9.23
N PRO A 48 8.72 15.20 -10.05
CA PRO A 48 9.99 15.92 -9.97
C PRO A 48 9.89 17.27 -10.69
N ASN A 49 10.38 18.33 -10.04
CA ASN A 49 10.53 19.65 -10.61
C ASN A 49 12.01 20.02 -10.71
N GLU A 50 12.38 20.82 -11.69
CA GLU A 50 13.76 21.31 -11.83
C GLU A 50 14.15 22.25 -10.68
N CYS A 51 15.40 22.13 -10.21
CA CYS A 51 15.97 23.03 -9.23
C CYS A 51 16.57 24.27 -9.91
N THR A 52 16.20 25.46 -9.47
CA THR A 52 16.67 26.74 -10.02
C THR A 52 18.18 26.99 -9.84
N ASN A 53 18.82 26.35 -8.85
CA ASN A 53 20.25 26.57 -8.55
C ASN A 53 21.16 25.60 -9.31
N CYS A 54 20.82 24.31 -9.36
CA CYS A 54 21.69 23.26 -9.93
C CYS A 54 21.12 22.56 -11.18
N GLY A 55 19.87 22.82 -11.57
CA GLY A 55 19.23 22.16 -12.70
C GLY A 55 18.80 20.70 -12.46
N GLU A 56 19.14 20.11 -11.30
CA GLU A 56 18.76 18.73 -10.97
C GLU A 56 17.27 18.61 -10.61
N LEU A 57 16.69 17.43 -10.86
CA LEU A 57 15.31 17.12 -10.52
C LEU A 57 15.14 16.95 -9.00
N LYS A 58 14.35 17.83 -8.40
CA LYS A 58 14.01 17.81 -6.97
C LYS A 58 12.52 17.57 -6.72
N ARG A 59 12.19 17.12 -5.51
CA ARG A 59 10.79 17.13 -5.07
C ARG A 59 10.34 18.57 -4.78
N PRO A 60 9.12 18.97 -5.16
CA PRO A 60 8.53 20.26 -4.81
C PRO A 60 8.52 20.46 -3.29
N HIS A 61 8.83 21.66 -2.81
CA HIS A 61 8.88 22.02 -1.38
C HIS A 61 9.93 21.29 -0.52
N HIS A 62 10.86 20.55 -1.12
CA HIS A 62 11.99 19.96 -0.41
C HIS A 62 13.30 20.69 -0.72
N VAL A 63 14.26 20.59 0.21
CA VAL A 63 15.66 20.98 -0.03
C VAL A 63 16.23 20.09 -1.13
N CYS A 64 16.96 20.67 -2.07
CA CYS A 64 17.60 19.89 -3.13
C CYS A 64 18.68 18.99 -2.52
N SER A 65 18.61 17.68 -2.79
CA SER A 65 19.61 16.71 -2.30
C SER A 65 20.98 16.88 -2.94
N ALA A 66 21.05 17.46 -4.14
CA ALA A 66 22.31 17.67 -4.86
C ALA A 66 23.06 18.91 -4.39
N CYS A 67 22.35 20.03 -4.17
CA CYS A 67 23.00 21.29 -3.78
C CYS A 67 22.74 21.73 -2.34
N GLY A 68 21.84 21.12 -1.57
CA GLY A 68 21.57 21.53 -0.18
C GLY A 68 20.85 22.88 -0.04
N HIS A 69 20.38 23.47 -1.15
CA HIS A 69 19.73 24.79 -1.16
C HIS A 69 18.19 24.70 -1.22
N TYR A 70 17.53 25.67 -0.58
CA TYR A 70 16.09 25.94 -0.65
C TYR A 70 15.83 27.44 -0.73
N ALA A 71 15.10 27.89 -1.77
CA ALA A 71 14.75 29.30 -1.98
C ALA A 71 15.95 30.26 -1.81
N ASP A 72 17.04 29.93 -2.52
CA ASP A 72 18.30 30.69 -2.58
C ASP A 72 19.07 30.79 -1.25
N LYS A 73 18.65 30.03 -0.24
CA LYS A 73 19.40 29.85 1.02
C LYS A 73 20.05 28.48 1.03
N GLU A 74 21.33 28.47 1.38
CA GLU A 74 22.07 27.25 1.71
C GLU A 74 21.59 26.75 3.08
N VAL A 75 21.00 25.54 3.12
CA VAL A 75 20.41 24.96 4.33
C VAL A 75 21.31 23.88 4.92
N VAL A 76 22.11 23.22 4.08
CA VAL A 76 23.05 22.17 4.48
C VAL A 76 24.44 22.57 4.01
N ALA A 77 25.37 22.79 4.94
CA ALA A 77 26.79 22.88 4.64
C ALA A 77 27.28 21.47 4.28
N GLN A 78 27.40 21.19 2.98
CA GLN A 78 27.95 19.94 2.49
C GLN A 78 29.49 20.07 2.53
N ASN A 79 30.09 19.91 3.72
CA ASN A 79 31.51 19.54 3.94
C ASN A 79 31.87 19.70 5.42
N ASP A 80 31.63 18.65 6.22
CA ASP A 80 32.52 18.33 7.33
C ASP A 80 33.06 16.93 7.03
N GLU A 81 34.26 16.91 6.46
CA GLU A 81 35.10 15.71 6.31
C GLU A 81 35.43 15.25 7.74
N ILE A 82 34.75 14.20 8.20
CA ILE A 82 35.05 13.57 9.49
C ILE A 82 36.22 12.61 9.21
N ASP A 83 37.44 13.06 9.49
CA ASP A 83 38.65 12.23 9.52
C ASP A 83 38.52 11.22 10.69
N LEU A 84 38.03 10.02 10.38
CA LEU A 84 37.84 8.93 11.34
C LEU A 84 39.16 8.18 11.69
N ASP A 85 40.31 8.69 11.25
CA ASP A 85 41.60 8.02 11.34
C ASP A 85 42.42 8.39 12.60
N GLU A 86 41.94 9.32 13.47
CA GLU A 86 42.69 9.80 14.64
C GLU A 86 42.38 9.06 15.98
N ASP A 87 41.30 8.27 16.07
CA ASP A 87 40.87 7.60 17.31
C ASP A 87 41.35 6.14 17.47
N ALA A 88 42.23 5.65 16.57
CA ALA A 88 42.66 4.24 16.53
C ALA A 88 44.07 3.97 17.08
N ALA A 89 44.62 4.85 17.93
CA ALA A 89 45.95 4.67 18.57
C ALA A 89 45.87 4.33 20.07
#